data_AF-A0A968V0E6-F1
#
_entry.id   AF-A0A968V0E6-F1
#
_cell.length_a   1.000
_cell.length_b   1.000
_cell.length_c   1.000
_cell.angle_alpha   90.00
_cell.angle_beta   90.00
_cell.angle_gamma   90.00
#
_symmetry.space_group_name_H-M   'P 1'
#
loop_
_entity.id
_entity.type
_entity.pdbx_description
1 polymer ?
#
loop_
_entity_poly.entity_id
_entity_poly.type
_entity_poly.pdbx_seq_one_letter_code
_entity_poly.pdbx_strand_id
1 'polypeptide(L)'
;MFLKSEDLVNRIKDPSIEGEFLENLASLSRQESFMLINEILGDRNALVRRFGLSLIKKINWNKDELLAFMEKGLLLRHPSEIRYWYEAIAPQLGFELILDLMETYIEKDPDVLQRAWYYLDLMIRSRFENLADRLKLIQTKFREKMDERFGRSINLR
;
A
#
# COMPACT_ATOMS: atom_id res chain seq x y z
N MET A 1 -11.25 19.58 -12.44
CA MET A 1 -11.98 20.06 -11.25
C MET A 1 -12.09 18.89 -10.30
N PHE A 2 -11.28 18.85 -9.25
CA PHE A 2 -11.26 17.72 -8.31
C PHE A 2 -12.50 17.81 -7.41
N LEU A 3 -13.29 16.73 -7.37
CA LEU A 3 -14.47 16.62 -6.52
C LEU A 3 -14.04 16.80 -5.07
N LYS A 4 -14.77 17.60 -4.29
CA LYS A 4 -14.50 17.68 -2.85
C LYS A 4 -14.71 16.29 -2.24
N SER A 5 -13.89 15.95 -1.24
CA SER A 5 -13.95 14.65 -0.54
C SER A 5 -15.37 14.23 -0.15
N GLU A 6 -16.18 15.18 0.34
CA GLU A 6 -17.59 14.96 0.72
C GLU A 6 -18.48 14.56 -0.48
N ASP A 7 -18.27 15.19 -1.65
CA ASP A 7 -19.00 14.85 -2.87
C ASP A 7 -18.62 13.43 -3.33
N LEU A 8 -17.33 13.10 -3.26
CA LEU A 8 -16.83 11.79 -3.64
C LEU A 8 -17.35 10.68 -2.72
N VAL A 9 -17.42 10.91 -1.41
CA VAL A 9 -17.98 9.96 -0.44
C VAL A 9 -19.44 9.61 -0.76
N ASN A 10 -20.24 10.59 -1.18
CA ASN A 10 -21.63 10.35 -1.57
C ASN A 10 -21.72 9.57 -2.87
N ARG A 11 -20.84 9.88 -3.84
CA ARG A 11 -20.81 9.22 -5.15
C ARG A 11 -20.28 7.79 -5.11
N ILE A 12 -19.32 7.45 -4.25
CA ILE A 12 -18.75 6.09 -4.13
C ILE A 12 -19.82 5.03 -3.76
N LYS A 13 -20.95 5.45 -3.18
CA LYS A 13 -22.07 4.55 -2.88
C LYS A 13 -22.80 4.07 -4.14
N ASP A 14 -22.66 4.77 -5.26
CA ASP A 14 -23.21 4.39 -6.55
C ASP A 14 -22.28 3.37 -7.23
N PRO A 15 -22.73 2.14 -7.53
CA PRO A 15 -21.90 1.13 -8.20
C PRO A 15 -21.37 1.55 -9.57
N SER A 16 -22.03 2.49 -10.26
CA SER A 16 -21.63 2.95 -11.60
C SER A 16 -20.40 3.87 -11.58
N ILE A 17 -20.09 4.48 -10.43
CA ILE A 17 -19.04 5.49 -10.30
C ILE A 17 -17.64 4.96 -10.63
N GLU A 18 -17.37 3.69 -10.35
CA GLU A 18 -16.08 3.08 -10.65
C GLU A 18 -15.83 3.05 -12.15
N GLY A 19 -16.85 2.71 -12.95
CA GLY A 19 -16.78 2.71 -14.41
C GLY A 19 -16.52 4.11 -14.97
N GLU A 20 -17.26 5.11 -14.49
CA GLU A 20 -17.08 6.52 -14.90
C GLU A 20 -15.66 7.01 -14.58
N PHE A 21 -15.12 6.66 -13.41
CA PHE A 21 -13.74 7.03 -13.05
C PHE A 21 -12.71 6.34 -13.93
N LEU A 22 -12.91 5.07 -14.29
CA LEU A 22 -12.01 4.36 -15.18
C LEU A 22 -12.02 4.95 -16.60
N GLU A 23 -13.19 5.32 -17.12
CA GLU A 23 -13.32 6.03 -18.40
C GLU A 23 -12.62 7.39 -18.35
N ASN A 24 -12.81 8.15 -17.26
CA ASN A 24 -12.12 9.41 -17.06
C ASN A 24 -10.59 9.22 -17.04
N LEU A 25 -10.09 8.26 -16.26
CA LEU A 25 -8.67 7.92 -16.19
C LEU A 25 -8.09 7.48 -17.54
N ALA A 26 -8.89 6.83 -18.39
CA ALA A 26 -8.46 6.45 -19.74
C ALA A 26 -8.34 7.65 -20.69
N SER A 27 -9.05 8.75 -20.42
CA SER A 27 -8.97 10.00 -21.19
C SER A 27 -7.80 10.91 -20.79
N LEU A 28 -7.21 10.66 -19.61
CA LEU A 28 -6.10 11.43 -19.06
C LEU A 28 -4.75 10.89 -19.52
N SER A 29 -3.73 11.75 -19.48
CA SER A 29 -2.35 11.29 -19.62
C SER A 29 -1.96 10.41 -18.42
N ARG A 30 -0.90 9.61 -18.60
CA ARG A 30 -0.42 8.72 -17.55
C ARG A 30 -0.10 9.44 -16.23
N GLN A 31 0.56 10.59 -16.36
CA GLN A 31 0.95 11.43 -15.22
C GLN A 31 -0.27 12.01 -14.51
N GLU A 32 -1.29 12.47 -15.25
CA GLU A 32 -2.53 12.99 -14.66
C GLU A 32 -3.30 11.90 -13.93
N SER A 33 -3.41 10.70 -14.51
CA SER A 33 -4.01 9.55 -13.86
C SER A 33 -3.28 9.17 -12.58
N PHE A 34 -1.94 9.15 -12.60
CA PHE A 34 -1.13 8.92 -11.40
C PHE A 34 -1.40 9.97 -10.32
N MET A 35 -1.40 11.26 -10.68
CA MET A 35 -1.63 12.35 -9.73
C MET A 35 -3.03 12.28 -9.11
N LEU A 36 -4.07 12.04 -9.91
CA LEU A 36 -5.44 11.91 -9.44
C LEU A 36 -5.60 10.74 -8.47
N ILE A 37 -5.05 9.56 -8.80
CA ILE A 37 -5.08 8.41 -7.88
C ILE A 37 -4.30 8.71 -6.61
N ASN A 38 -3.12 9.32 -6.71
CA ASN A 38 -2.30 9.68 -5.55
C ASN A 38 -3.02 10.68 -4.61
N GLU A 39 -3.83 11.59 -5.16
CA GLU A 39 -4.69 12.51 -4.40
C GLU A 39 -5.80 11.75 -3.68
N ILE A 40 -6.55 10.89 -4.37
CA ILE A 40 -7.61 10.05 -3.80
C ILE A 40 -7.07 9.19 -2.64
N LEU A 41 -5.89 8.59 -2.83
CA LEU A 41 -5.22 7.79 -1.80
C LEU A 41 -4.72 8.63 -0.61
N GLY A 42 -4.54 9.94 -0.79
CA GLY A 42 -4.15 10.88 0.25
C GLY A 42 -5.31 11.44 1.05
N ASP A 43 -6.55 11.13 0.66
CA ASP A 43 -7.75 11.61 1.34
C ASP A 43 -7.80 11.10 2.79
N ARG A 44 -8.39 11.88 3.70
CA ARG A 44 -8.54 11.52 5.12
C ARG A 44 -9.59 10.44 5.34
N ASN A 45 -10.57 10.31 4.44
CA ASN A 45 -11.64 9.35 4.51
C ASN A 45 -11.20 7.98 3.97
N ALA A 46 -11.31 6.95 4.82
CA ALA A 46 -10.96 5.58 4.47
C ALA A 46 -11.75 5.01 3.27
N LEU A 47 -13.02 5.43 3.08
CA LEU A 47 -13.83 4.98 1.95
C LEU A 47 -13.27 5.50 0.63
N VAL A 48 -12.84 6.77 0.61
CA VAL A 48 -12.22 7.40 -0.56
C VAL A 48 -10.91 6.71 -0.90
N ARG A 49 -10.05 6.45 0.09
CA ARG A 49 -8.81 5.70 -0.14
C ARG A 49 -9.07 4.29 -0.67
N ARG A 50 -10.04 3.57 -0.11
CA ARG A 50 -10.41 2.22 -0.58
C ARG A 50 -10.92 2.22 -2.02
N PHE A 51 -11.65 3.27 -2.42
CA PHE A 51 -12.02 3.47 -3.82
C PHE A 51 -10.79 3.70 -4.70
N GLY A 52 -9.84 4.53 -4.28
CA GLY A 52 -8.56 4.67 -4.99
C GLY A 52 -7.82 3.33 -5.16
N LEU A 53 -7.79 2.50 -4.11
CA LEU A 53 -7.20 1.16 -4.17
C LEU A 53 -7.97 0.21 -5.10
N SER A 54 -9.30 0.32 -5.22
CA SER A 54 -10.06 -0.48 -6.19
C SER A 54 -9.70 -0.09 -7.62
N LEU A 55 -9.53 1.20 -7.91
CA LEU A 55 -9.07 1.70 -9.20
C LEU A 55 -7.66 1.22 -9.55
N ILE A 56 -6.73 1.19 -8.59
CA ILE A 56 -5.37 0.66 -8.81
C ILE A 56 -5.40 -0.76 -9.37
N LYS A 57 -6.29 -1.62 -8.85
CA LYS A 57 -6.42 -3.02 -9.28
C LYS A 57 -6.85 -3.19 -10.74
N LYS A 58 -7.45 -2.16 -11.34
CA LYS A 58 -8.06 -2.21 -12.67
C LYS A 58 -7.17 -1.62 -13.75
N ILE A 59 -6.16 -0.85 -13.36
CA ILE A 59 -5.25 -0.16 -14.27
C ILE A 59 -3.91 -0.87 -14.22
N ASN A 60 -3.29 -1.09 -15.37
CA ASN A 60 -1.94 -1.64 -15.45
C ASN A 60 -0.94 -0.56 -15.06
N TRP A 61 -0.35 -0.67 -13.86
CA TRP A 61 0.67 0.26 -13.40
C TRP A 61 2.09 -0.21 -13.62
N ASN A 62 2.96 0.75 -13.96
CA ASN A 62 4.38 0.45 -14.04
C ASN A 62 4.93 0.25 -12.62
N LYS A 63 6.12 -0.34 -12.57
CA LYS A 63 6.78 -0.69 -11.31
C LYS A 63 6.97 0.51 -10.39
N ASP A 64 7.42 1.64 -10.92
CA ASP A 64 7.76 2.82 -10.12
C ASP A 64 6.51 3.49 -9.53
N GLU A 65 5.42 3.51 -10.28
CA GLU A 65 4.12 4.01 -9.81
C GLU A 65 3.56 3.13 -8.68
N LEU A 66 3.62 1.80 -8.84
CA LEU A 66 3.18 0.86 -7.82
C LEU A 66 4.01 0.96 -6.54
N LEU A 67 5.33 1.13 -6.67
CA LEU A 67 6.22 1.37 -5.54
C LEU A 67 5.84 2.66 -4.82
N ALA A 68 5.59 3.75 -5.54
CA ALA A 68 5.18 5.02 -4.97
C ALA A 68 3.84 4.91 -4.22
N PHE A 69 2.87 4.18 -4.78
CA PHE A 69 1.61 3.91 -4.07
C PHE A 69 1.85 3.07 -2.81
N MET A 70 2.65 2.00 -2.88
CA MET A 70 2.94 1.16 -1.71
C MET A 70 3.64 1.96 -0.60
N GLU A 71 4.62 2.79 -0.98
CA GLU A 71 5.33 3.70 -0.10
C GLU A 71 4.35 4.63 0.63
N LYS A 72 3.43 5.25 -0.10
CA LYS A 72 2.36 6.07 0.49
C LYS A 72 1.52 5.29 1.51
N GLY A 73 1.12 4.06 1.17
CA GLY A 73 0.35 3.19 2.06
C GLY A 73 1.07 2.88 3.37
N LEU A 74 2.38 2.62 3.29
CA LEU A 74 3.24 2.41 4.46
C LEU A 74 3.33 3.69 5.31
N LEU A 75 3.57 4.84 4.68
CA LEU A 75 3.72 6.14 5.35
C LEU A 75 2.45 6.62 6.07
N LEU A 76 1.26 6.19 5.63
CA LEU A 76 0.00 6.48 6.32
C LEU A 76 -0.13 5.74 7.67
N ARG A 77 0.63 4.67 7.90
CA ARG A 77 0.72 3.93 9.18
C ARG A 77 -0.64 3.46 9.74
N HIS A 78 -1.62 3.24 8.88
CA HIS A 78 -2.96 2.74 9.24
C HIS A 78 -2.98 1.20 9.25
N PRO A 79 -2.93 0.53 10.42
CA PRO A 79 -2.80 -0.91 10.49
C PRO A 79 -4.01 -1.66 9.92
N SER A 80 -5.21 -1.09 10.09
CA SER A 80 -6.45 -1.66 9.57
C SER A 80 -6.59 -1.56 8.05
N GLU A 81 -5.74 -0.77 7.38
CA GLU A 81 -5.84 -0.54 5.94
C GLU A 81 -4.71 -1.19 5.14
N ILE A 82 -3.56 -1.46 5.74
CA ILE A 82 -2.38 -1.98 5.02
C ILE A 82 -2.68 -3.26 4.22
N ARG A 83 -3.62 -4.08 4.70
CA ARG A 83 -4.15 -5.23 3.97
C ARG A 83 -4.65 -4.86 2.57
N TYR A 84 -5.44 -3.80 2.45
CA TYR A 84 -6.02 -3.39 1.17
C TYR A 84 -4.95 -2.88 0.20
N TRP A 85 -3.88 -2.26 0.72
CA TRP A 85 -2.73 -1.85 -0.08
C TRP A 85 -2.02 -3.07 -0.67
N TYR A 86 -1.72 -4.08 0.14
CA TYR A 86 -1.13 -5.33 -0.36
C TYR A 86 -2.04 -6.03 -1.37
N GLU A 87 -3.34 -6.14 -1.08
CA GLU A 87 -4.32 -6.75 -2.01
C GLU A 87 -4.44 -6.00 -3.33
N ALA A 88 -4.23 -4.68 -3.34
CA ALA A 88 -4.30 -3.86 -4.54
C ALA A 88 -3.02 -3.89 -5.38
N ILE A 89 -1.87 -3.85 -4.71
CA ILE A 89 -0.56 -3.60 -5.34
C ILE A 89 0.21 -4.91 -5.60
N ALA A 90 0.23 -5.84 -4.65
CA ALA A 90 1.05 -7.05 -4.76
C ALA A 90 0.76 -7.91 -6.01
N PRO A 91 -0.49 -8.02 -6.51
CA PRO A 91 -0.74 -8.77 -7.74
C PRO A 91 -0.04 -8.22 -8.99
N GLN A 92 0.27 -6.91 -9.03
CA GLN A 92 0.96 -6.27 -10.15
C GLN A 92 2.45 -6.05 -9.88
N LEU A 93 2.80 -5.69 -8.64
CA LEU A 93 4.19 -5.38 -8.25
C LEU A 93 5.01 -6.63 -7.89
N GLY A 94 4.36 -7.67 -7.35
CA GLY A 94 5.02 -8.82 -6.76
C GLY A 94 5.48 -8.58 -5.31
N PHE A 95 5.56 -9.66 -4.54
CA PHE A 95 5.97 -9.60 -3.14
C PHE A 95 7.48 -9.38 -2.97
N GLU A 96 8.32 -9.80 -3.94
CA GLU A 96 9.76 -9.55 -3.87
C GLU A 96 10.07 -8.06 -3.76
N LEU A 97 9.47 -7.24 -4.62
CA LEU A 97 9.72 -5.80 -4.64
C LEU A 97 9.12 -5.08 -3.43
N ILE A 98 8.02 -5.61 -2.87
CA ILE A 98 7.48 -5.11 -1.59
C ILE A 98 8.47 -5.40 -0.46
N LEU A 99 9.08 -6.59 -0.43
CA LEU A 99 10.10 -6.93 0.56
C LEU A 99 11.37 -6.06 0.40
N ASP A 100 11.81 -5.78 -0.83
CA ASP A 100 12.92 -4.85 -1.11
C ASP A 100 12.63 -3.44 -0.54
N LEU A 101 11.40 -2.94 -0.75
CA LEU A 101 10.95 -1.66 -0.21
C LEU A 101 10.98 -1.66 1.32
N MET A 102 10.52 -2.74 1.95
CA MET A 102 10.57 -2.87 3.41
C MET A 102 12.00 -2.89 3.94
N GLU A 103 12.93 -3.63 3.32
CA GLU A 103 14.35 -3.60 3.71
C GLU A 103 14.92 -2.19 3.64
N THR A 104 14.55 -1.41 2.61
CA THR A 104 14.94 -0.01 2.50
C THR A 104 14.41 0.83 3.67
N TYR A 105 13.19 0.58 4.13
CA TYR A 105 12.58 1.30 5.24
C TYR A 105 13.10 0.89 6.62
N ILE A 106 13.60 -0.33 6.80
CA ILE A 106 14.28 -0.73 8.04
C ILE A 106 15.45 0.23 8.32
N GLU A 107 16.21 0.59 7.29
CA GLU A 107 17.35 1.50 7.44
C GLU A 107 16.94 2.97 7.52
N LYS A 108 15.95 3.40 6.73
CA LYS A 108 15.55 4.82 6.64
C LYS A 108 14.65 5.29 7.79
N ASP A 109 13.58 4.56 8.07
CA ASP A 109 12.60 4.88 9.11
C ASP A 109 11.82 3.61 9.48
N PRO A 110 12.35 2.79 10.41
CA PRO A 110 11.73 1.51 10.73
C PRO A 110 10.35 1.67 11.39
N ASP A 111 10.01 2.83 11.98
CA ASP A 111 8.70 3.02 12.61
C ASP A 111 7.53 2.90 11.63
N VAL A 112 7.78 3.17 10.35
CA VAL A 112 6.82 2.99 9.25
C VAL A 112 6.36 1.53 9.14
N LEU A 113 7.21 0.57 9.48
CA LEU A 113 6.97 -0.86 9.25
C LEU A 113 6.31 -1.58 10.42
N GLN A 114 6.26 -0.99 11.63
CA GLN A 114 5.76 -1.66 12.84
C GLN A 114 4.41 -2.37 12.64
N ARG A 115 3.55 -1.81 11.79
CA ARG A 115 2.17 -2.24 11.55
C ARG A 115 1.97 -2.98 10.22
N ALA A 116 3.01 -3.10 9.41
CA ALA A 116 2.94 -3.61 8.05
C ALA A 116 3.10 -5.14 7.97
N TRP A 117 3.59 -5.77 9.05
CA TRP A 117 4.00 -7.18 9.06
C TRP A 117 2.85 -8.18 9.09
N TYR A 118 1.86 -7.97 9.96
CA TYR A 118 0.83 -8.98 10.27
C TYR A 118 0.15 -9.54 9.02
N TYR A 119 -0.35 -8.67 8.14
CA TYR A 119 -1.03 -9.10 6.91
C TYR A 119 -0.06 -9.65 5.86
N LEU A 120 1.16 -9.13 5.80
CA LEU A 120 2.16 -9.62 4.85
C LEU A 120 2.58 -11.05 5.19
N ASP A 121 2.73 -11.37 6.47
CA ASP A 121 3.04 -12.71 6.97
C ASP A 121 1.95 -13.72 6.57
N LEU A 122 0.68 -13.36 6.76
CA LEU A 122 -0.46 -14.18 6.34
C LEU A 122 -0.49 -14.40 4.82
N MET A 123 -0.20 -13.37 4.02
CA MET A 123 -0.24 -13.45 2.56
C MET A 123 0.92 -14.26 1.98
N ILE A 124 2.12 -14.13 2.55
CA ILE A 124 3.33 -14.81 2.06
C ILE A 124 3.35 -16.27 2.51
N ARG A 125 3.15 -16.56 3.80
CA ARG A 125 3.28 -17.94 4.33
C ARG A 125 2.27 -18.92 3.73
N SER A 126 1.11 -18.43 3.32
CA SER A 126 0.07 -19.29 2.75
C SER A 126 0.33 -19.65 1.28
N ARG A 127 1.27 -19.00 0.58
CA ARG A 127 1.37 -19.05 -0.89
C ARG A 127 2.79 -19.09 -1.47
N PHE A 128 3.82 -18.67 -0.73
CA PHE A 128 5.17 -18.47 -1.26
C PHE A 128 6.24 -18.97 -0.27
N GLU A 129 6.55 -20.27 -0.31
CA GLU A 129 7.55 -20.87 0.59
C GLU A 129 8.93 -20.21 0.46
N ASN A 130 9.36 -19.90 -0.77
CA ASN A 130 10.62 -19.23 -1.06
C ASN A 130 10.72 -17.80 -0.49
N LEU A 131 9.59 -17.12 -0.31
CA LEU A 131 9.54 -15.77 0.27
C LEU A 131 9.34 -15.79 1.79
N ALA A 132 8.85 -16.89 2.35
CA ALA A 132 8.61 -17.00 3.79
C ALA A 132 9.91 -16.88 4.60
N ASP A 133 11.00 -17.53 4.15
CA ASP A 133 12.29 -17.44 4.84
C ASP A 133 12.95 -16.07 4.66
N ARG A 134 12.78 -15.45 3.47
CA ARG A 134 13.20 -14.07 3.23
C ARG A 134 12.46 -13.11 4.16
N LEU A 135 11.14 -13.26 4.29
CA LEU A 135 10.33 -12.44 5.20
C LEU A 135 10.81 -12.57 6.66
N LYS A 136 11.10 -13.79 7.13
CA LYS A 136 11.64 -14.01 8.48
C LYS A 136 12.98 -13.29 8.68
N LEU A 137 13.88 -13.36 7.70
CA LEU A 137 15.17 -12.66 7.75
C LEU A 137 14.98 -11.15 7.86
N ILE A 138 14.09 -10.58 7.06
CA ILE A 138 13.75 -9.15 7.09
C ILE A 138 13.14 -8.74 8.44
N GLN A 139 12.22 -9.55 8.98
CA GLN A 139 11.64 -9.32 10.31
C GLN A 139 12.69 -9.38 11.42
N THR A 140 13.70 -10.25 11.31
CA THR A 140 14.83 -10.30 12.25
C THR A 140 15.65 -9.02 12.18
N LYS A 141 16.06 -8.59 10.98
CA LYS A 141 16.78 -7.32 10.78
C LYS A 141 16.01 -6.14 11.37
N PHE A 142 14.69 -6.10 11.14
CA PHE A 142 13.82 -5.09 11.72
C PHE A 142 13.86 -5.08 13.26
N ARG A 143 13.75 -6.26 13.90
CA ARG A 143 13.81 -6.36 15.37
C ARG A 143 15.16 -5.90 15.90
N GLU A 144 16.26 -6.35 15.31
CA GLU A 144 17.62 -5.93 15.70
C GLU A 144 17.76 -4.40 15.61
N LYS A 145 17.31 -3.79 14.51
CA LYS A 145 17.33 -2.33 14.33
C LYS A 145 16.52 -1.58 15.39
N MET A 146 15.36 -2.12 15.75
CA MET A 146 14.50 -1.51 16.76
C MET A 146 15.06 -1.69 18.18
N ASP A 147 15.65 -2.84 18.48
CA ASP A 147 16.29 -3.14 19.75
C ASP A 147 17.51 -2.23 19.97
N GLU A 148 18.32 -1.99 18.94
CA GLU A 148 19.42 -1.00 18.95
C GLU A 148 18.91 0.41 19.27
N ARG A 149 17.77 0.80 18.69
CA ARG A 149 17.21 2.15 18.85
C ARG A 149 16.58 2.38 20.22
N PHE A 150 15.94 1.36 20.81
CA PHE A 150 15.11 1.51 22.02
C PHE A 150 15.63 0.75 23.25
N GLY A 151 16.70 -0.03 23.12
CA GLY A 151 17.30 -0.79 24.22
C GLY A 151 16.38 -1.86 24.83
N ARG A 152 15.33 -2.30 24.12
CA ARG A 152 14.36 -3.31 24.56
C ARG A 152 13.83 -4.12 23.38
N SER A 153 13.68 -5.44 23.57
CA SER A 153 13.16 -6.34 22.55
C SER A 153 11.69 -6.08 22.19
N ILE A 154 11.44 -5.76 20.92
CA ILE A 154 10.07 -5.60 20.39
C ILE A 154 9.51 -6.96 19.95
N ASN A 155 8.42 -7.38 20.58
CA ASN A 155 7.64 -8.54 20.13
C ASN A 155 6.74 -8.16 18.95
N LEU A 156 7.07 -8.69 17.76
CA LEU A 156 6.17 -8.69 16.62
C LEU A 156 5.13 -9.80 16.83
N ARG A 157 3.87 -9.44 17.07
CA ARG A 157 2.73 -10.39 17.09
C ARG A 157 2.07 -10.46 15.72
#